data_AF-A0AAV3SLU6-F1
#
_entry.id   AF-A0AAV3SLU6-F1
#
_cell.length_a   1.000
_cell.length_b   1.000
_cell.length_c   1.000
_cell.angle_alpha   90.00
_cell.angle_beta   90.00
_cell.angle_gamma   90.00
#
_symmetry.space_group_name_H-M   'P 1'
#
loop_
_entity.id
_entity.type
_entity.pdbx_description
1 polymer ?
#
loop_
_entity_poly.entity_id
_entity_poly.type
_entity_poly.pdbx_seq_one_letter_code
_entity_poly.pdbx_strand_id
1 'polypeptide(L)'
;MQTAGVRRSFSSSYITYECHCGWVGDNSDIEEWDIQRDRDRAVRICPACGTPMPEWGTHTPIEGVAKVARGPLHEALENVER
;
A
#
# COMPACT_ATOMS: atom_id res chain seq x y z
N MET A 1 -6.76 -15.88 -14.68
CA MET A 1 -6.46 -15.25 -13.37
C MET A 1 -5.45 -14.15 -13.64
N GLN A 2 -5.75 -12.90 -13.29
CA GLN A 2 -4.80 -11.80 -13.44
C GLN A 2 -3.78 -11.87 -12.30
N THR A 3 -2.51 -11.67 -12.60
CA THR A 3 -1.41 -11.66 -11.63
C THR A 3 -1.28 -10.28 -11.01
N ALA A 4 -1.36 -10.16 -9.68
CA ALA A 4 -1.00 -8.92 -9.02
C ALA A 4 0.51 -8.69 -9.13
N GLY A 5 0.93 -7.44 -9.26
CA GLY A 5 2.34 -7.13 -9.47
C GLY A 5 2.67 -5.65 -9.35
N VAL A 6 3.97 -5.39 -9.39
CA VAL A 6 4.56 -4.04 -9.35
C VAL A 6 5.39 -3.83 -10.60
N ARG A 7 5.19 -2.70 -11.28
CA ARG A 7 6.00 -2.30 -12.43
C ARG A 7 6.61 -0.93 -12.17
N ARG A 8 7.91 -0.80 -12.44
CA ARG A 8 8.61 0.49 -12.42
C ARG A 8 8.84 0.97 -13.83
N SER A 9 8.48 2.21 -14.09
CA SER A 9 8.81 2.89 -15.34
C SER A 9 10.14 3.64 -15.18
N PHE A 10 10.99 3.61 -16.21
CA PHE A 10 12.22 4.42 -16.22
C PHE A 10 11.96 5.88 -16.65
N SER A 11 10.77 6.15 -17.22
CA SER A 11 10.33 7.46 -17.69
C SER A 11 9.46 8.23 -16.70
N SER A 12 9.10 7.61 -15.57
CA SER A 12 8.22 8.19 -14.54
C SER A 12 8.70 7.79 -13.16
N SER A 13 8.63 8.72 -12.19
CA SER A 13 8.94 8.44 -10.80
C SER A 13 7.86 7.62 -10.09
N TYR A 14 6.70 7.42 -10.73
CA TYR A 14 5.59 6.68 -10.19
C TYR A 14 5.78 5.16 -10.32
N ILE A 15 5.39 4.45 -9.27
CA ILE A 15 5.37 2.99 -9.23
C ILE A 15 3.97 2.54 -9.62
N THR A 16 3.86 1.70 -10.65
CA THR A 16 2.58 1.14 -11.11
C THR A 16 2.28 -0.17 -10.37
N TYR A 17 1.03 -0.33 -9.96
CA TYR A 17 0.49 -1.48 -9.25
C TYR A 17 -0.63 -2.13 -10.07
N GLU A 18 -0.66 -3.46 -10.08
CA GLU A 18 -1.71 -4.26 -10.71
C GLU A 18 -2.36 -5.17 -9.67
N CYS A 19 -3.69 -5.15 -9.60
CA CYS A 19 -4.49 -5.95 -8.68
C CYS A 19 -5.03 -7.22 -9.36
N HIS A 20 -5.30 -8.26 -8.58
CA HIS A 20 -6.03 -9.45 -9.05
C HIS A 20 -7.45 -9.14 -9.59
N CYS A 21 -8.08 -8.05 -9.14
CA CYS A 21 -9.38 -7.61 -9.65
C CYS A 21 -9.28 -6.94 -11.04
N GLY A 22 -8.08 -6.71 -11.56
CA GLY A 22 -7.81 -6.04 -12.83
C GLY A 22 -7.60 -4.53 -12.73
N TRP A 23 -7.61 -3.96 -11.52
CA TRP A 23 -7.24 -2.56 -11.32
C TRP A 23 -5.75 -2.35 -11.61
N VAL A 24 -5.45 -1.28 -12.35
CA VAL A 24 -4.09 -0.83 -12.63
C VAL A 24 -4.05 0.68 -12.36
N GLY A 25 -3.13 1.09 -11.50
CA GLY A 25 -2.90 2.50 -11.15
C GLY A 25 -1.51 2.68 -10.57
N ASP A 26 -1.21 3.87 -10.06
CA ASP A 26 0.09 4.17 -9.48
C ASP A 26 0.05 4.46 -7.99
N ASN A 27 1.22 4.69 -7.39
CA ASN A 27 1.33 4.90 -5.96
C ASN A 27 0.66 6.18 -5.44
N SER A 28 0.29 7.12 -6.31
CA SER A 28 -0.49 8.28 -5.92
C SER A 28 -1.99 7.99 -5.81
N ASP A 29 -2.49 6.93 -6.46
CA ASP A 29 -3.89 6.49 -6.36
C ASP A 29 -4.18 5.70 -5.07
N ILE A 30 -3.16 5.40 -4.26
CA ILE A 30 -3.30 4.60 -3.05
C ILE A 30 -3.56 5.50 -1.84
N GLU A 31 -4.82 5.53 -1.43
CA GLU A 31 -5.28 6.34 -0.29
C GLU A 31 -5.54 5.50 0.97
N GLU A 32 -5.58 4.17 0.86
CA GLU A 32 -5.96 3.30 1.98
C GLU A 32 -4.89 2.26 2.33
N TRP A 33 -4.78 1.98 3.63
CA TRP A 33 -3.79 1.09 4.22
C TRP A 33 -4.40 0.16 5.25
N ASP A 34 -4.07 -1.12 5.14
CA ASP A 34 -4.35 -2.15 6.13
C ASP A 34 -3.16 -2.28 7.08
N ILE A 35 -3.34 -1.81 8.32
CA ILE A 35 -2.30 -1.81 9.36
C ILE A 35 -2.43 -3.08 10.19
N GLN A 36 -1.52 -4.03 9.99
CA GLN A 36 -1.53 -5.34 10.63
C GLN A 36 -0.50 -5.38 11.77
N ARG A 37 -0.87 -4.87 12.96
CA ARG A 37 0.03 -4.81 14.14
C ARG A 37 0.56 -6.17 14.58
N ASP A 38 -0.30 -7.19 14.60
CA ASP A 38 0.08 -8.56 14.98
C ASP A 38 1.17 -9.16 14.07
N ARG A 39 1.34 -8.60 12.86
CA ARG A 39 2.33 -9.02 11.87
C ARG A 39 3.40 -7.96 11.58
N ASP A 40 3.42 -6.90 12.37
CA ASP A 40 4.32 -5.74 12.28
C ASP A 40 4.49 -5.19 10.84
N ARG A 41 3.36 -5.04 10.12
CA ARG A 41 3.38 -4.57 8.73
C ARG A 41 2.19 -3.69 8.35
N ALA A 42 2.44 -2.75 7.45
CA ALA A 42 1.40 -2.00 6.75
C ALA A 42 1.31 -2.46 5.28
N VAL A 43 0.10 -2.69 4.81
CA VAL A 43 -0.20 -3.21 3.47
C VAL A 43 -1.12 -2.23 2.74
N ARG A 44 -0.85 -1.98 1.46
CA ARG A 44 -1.72 -1.12 0.63
C ARG A 44 -3.03 -1.82 0.34
N ILE A 45 -4.13 -1.07 0.32
CA ILE A 45 -5.46 -1.57 -0.06
C ILE A 45 -5.74 -1.20 -1.52
N CYS A 46 -6.27 -2.13 -2.30
CA CYS A 46 -6.70 -1.85 -3.67
C CYS A 46 -7.94 -0.92 -3.67
N PRO A 47 -7.90 0.25 -4.33
CA PRO A 47 -9.03 1.19 -4.36
C PRO A 47 -10.29 0.62 -5.02
N ALA A 48 -10.13 -0.34 -5.94
CA ALA A 48 -11.26 -0.90 -6.68
C ALA A 48 -12.00 -2.02 -5.94
N CYS A 49 -11.31 -2.83 -5.15
CA CYS A 49 -11.91 -4.03 -4.53
C CYS A 49 -11.72 -4.11 -3.00
N GLY A 50 -11.09 -3.11 -2.37
CA GLY A 50 -10.89 -3.05 -0.92
C GLY A 50 -9.99 -4.16 -0.36
N THR A 51 -9.31 -4.92 -1.22
CA THR A 51 -8.48 -6.05 -0.78
C THR A 51 -7.06 -5.58 -0.45
N PRO A 52 -6.48 -5.95 0.71
CA PRO A 52 -5.07 -5.73 1.01
C PRO A 52 -4.17 -6.47 0.01
N MET A 53 -3.17 -5.79 -0.55
CA MET A 53 -2.29 -6.30 -1.60
C MET A 53 -0.83 -6.35 -1.13
N PRO A 54 -0.43 -7.40 -0.37
CA PRO A 54 0.96 -7.56 0.08
C PRO A 54 1.96 -7.76 -1.08
N GLU A 55 1.50 -8.24 -2.23
CA GLU A 55 2.26 -8.41 -3.47
C GLU A 55 2.79 -7.07 -4.01
N TRP A 56 2.20 -5.94 -3.60
CA TRP A 56 2.68 -4.60 -3.94
C TRP A 56 3.85 -4.12 -3.08
N GLY A 57 4.31 -4.97 -2.15
CA GLY A 57 5.31 -4.67 -1.16
C GLY A 57 4.69 -4.15 0.14
N THR A 58 5.13 -4.72 1.26
CA THR A 58 4.69 -4.36 2.61
C THR A 58 5.70 -3.44 3.28
N HIS A 59 5.23 -2.53 4.13
CA HIS A 59 6.11 -1.69 4.94
C HIS A 59 6.28 -2.27 6.34
N THR A 60 7.53 -2.49 6.73
CA THR A 60 7.94 -3.09 8.00
C THR A 60 9.25 -2.45 8.47
N PRO A 61 9.51 -2.31 9.78
CA PRO A 61 8.57 -2.47 10.90
C PRO A 61 7.62 -1.27 11.02
N ILE A 62 6.44 -1.43 11.59
CA ILE A 62 5.44 -0.35 11.72
C ILE A 62 6.02 0.84 12.49
N GLU A 63 6.77 0.60 13.57
CA GLU A 63 7.36 1.67 14.37
C GLU A 63 8.34 2.54 13.54
N GLY A 64 9.11 1.91 12.67
CA GLY A 64 10.01 2.61 11.76
C GLY A 64 9.25 3.40 10.69
N VAL A 65 8.18 2.80 10.18
CA VAL A 65 7.29 3.41 9.19
C VAL A 65 6.59 4.64 9.76
N ALA A 66 6.09 4.58 10.98
CA ALA A 66 5.41 5.69 11.65
C ALA A 66 6.28 6.96 11.76
N LYS A 67 7.60 6.80 11.88
CA LYS A 67 8.56 7.92 11.97
C LYS A 67 8.76 8.67 10.64
N VAL A 68 8.47 8.03 9.51
CA VAL A 68 8.75 8.57 8.16
C VAL A 68 7.50 8.69 7.29
N ALA A 69 6.40 8.06 7.70
CA ALA A 69 5.14 8.06 6.97
C ALA A 69 4.63 9.50 6.78
N ARG A 70 3.98 9.73 5.64
CA ARG A 70 3.31 10.98 5.29
C ARG A 70 2.01 10.66 4.58
N GLY A 71 1.10 11.62 4.55
CA GLY A 71 -0.18 11.49 3.84
C GLY A 71 -1.00 10.30 4.36
N PRO A 72 -1.65 9.54 3.47
CA PRO A 72 -2.66 8.55 3.90
C PRO A 72 -2.10 7.42 4.79
N LEU A 73 -0.82 7.04 4.62
CA LEU A 73 -0.20 6.04 5.50
C LEU A 73 -0.01 6.57 6.93
N HIS A 74 0.32 7.86 7.09
CA HIS A 74 0.46 8.46 8.41
C HIS A 74 -0.90 8.54 9.12
N GLU A 75 -1.92 9.01 8.41
CA GLU A 75 -3.29 9.07 8.93
C GLU A 75 -3.82 7.70 9.34
N ALA A 76 -3.57 6.66 8.52
CA ALA A 76 -3.95 5.29 8.85
C ALA A 76 -3.24 4.78 10.12
N LEU A 77 -1.96 5.11 10.32
CA LEU A 77 -1.22 4.71 11.51
C LEU A 77 -1.75 5.40 12.78
N GLU A 78 -2.06 6.69 12.71
CA GLU A 78 -2.65 7.45 13.84
C GLU A 78 -4.05 6.96 14.21
N ASN A 79 -4.86 6.57 13.23
CA ASN A 79 -6.23 6.08 13.49
C ASN A 79 -6.27 4.73 14.20
N VAL A 80 -5.20 3.94 14.10
CA VAL A 80 -5.07 2.64 14.79
C VAL A 80 -4.51 2.81 16.22
N GLU A 81 -4.00 3.99 16.56
CA GLU A 81 -3.58 4.34 17.93
C GLU A 81 -4.70 4.85 18.83
N ARG A 82 -5.86 5.20 18.25
CA ARG A 82 -7.07 5.62 18.97
C ARG A 82 -7.95 4.45 19.35
#